data_AF-A0A392SGV4-F1
#
_entry.id   AF-A0A392SGV4-F1
#
_cell.length_a   1.000
_cell.length_b   1.000
_cell.length_c   1.000
_cell.angle_alpha   90.00
_cell.angle_beta   90.00
_cell.angle_gamma   90.00
#
_symmetry.space_group_name_H-M   'P 1'
#
loop_
_entity.id
_entity.type
_entity.pdbx_description
1 polymer ?
#
loop_
_entity_poly.entity_id
_entity_poly.type
_entity_poly.pdbx_seq_one_letter_code
_entity_poly.pdbx_strand_id
1 'polypeptide(L)' 'GNKTTIKKPEEEWTKDEDELTLGNSKALNAIFNGVNMNMFRLIKRCIVAKEA' A
#
# COMPACT_ATOMS: atom_id res chain seq x y z
N GLY A 1 -10.51 5.89 -3.80
CA GLY A 1 -10.98 4.49 -3.70
C GLY A 1 -12.18 4.43 -2.79
N ASN A 2 -13.17 3.60 -3.12
CA ASN A 2 -14.35 3.43 -2.27
C ASN A 2 -13.93 2.85 -0.91
N LYS A 3 -14.28 3.52 0.18
CA LYS A 3 -14.05 3.01 1.53
C LYS A 3 -15.00 1.84 1.77
N THR A 4 -14.47 0.63 1.74
CA THR A 4 -15.18 -0.57 2.19
C THR A 4 -15.15 -0.59 3.73
N THR A 5 -16.30 -0.32 4.35
CA THR A 5 -16.49 -0.42 5.81
C THR A 5 -16.80 -1.85 6.25
N ILE A 6 -17.12 -2.73 5.30
CA ILE A 6 -17.46 -4.13 5.52
C ILE A 6 -16.32 -4.98 4.95
N LYS A 7 -15.79 -5.89 5.77
CA LYS A 7 -14.77 -6.86 5.34
C LYS A 7 -15.45 -7.97 4.56
N LYS A 8 -14.80 -8.39 3.46
CA LYS A 8 -15.18 -9.58 2.71
C LYS A 8 -14.98 -10.83 3.60
N PRO A 9 -15.99 -11.73 3.73
CA PRO A 9 -15.84 -13.00 4.43
C PRO A 9 -14.68 -13.85 3.89
N GLU A 10 -14.02 -14.63 4.75
CA GLU A 10 -12.83 -15.41 4.39
C GLU A 10 -13.11 -16.44 3.30
N GLU A 11 -14.29 -17.06 3.33
CA GLU A 11 -14.77 -18.05 2.36
C GLU A 11 -14.96 -17.51 0.95
N GLU A 12 -15.12 -16.19 0.80
CA GLU A 12 -15.32 -15.54 -0.49
C GLU A 12 -13.99 -15.14 -1.17
N TRP A 13 -12.85 -15.30 -0.48
CA TRP A 13 -11.54 -14.98 -1.06
C TRP A 13 -11.14 -16.04 -2.09
N THR A 14 -10.78 -15.57 -3.28
CA THR A 14 -10.21 -16.42 -4.31
C THR A 14 -8.71 -16.57 -4.13
N LYS A 15 -8.12 -17.66 -4.63
CA LYS A 15 -6.67 -17.85 -4.61
C LYS A 15 -5.93 -16.71 -5.33
N ASP A 16 -6.47 -16.24 -6.44
CA ASP A 16 -5.89 -15.15 -7.21
C ASP A 16 -5.86 -13.84 -6.39
N GLU A 17 -6.94 -13.53 -5.66
CA GLU A 17 -6.98 -12.36 -4.77
C GLU A 17 -5.98 -12.47 -3.61
N ASP A 18 -5.78 -13.67 -3.05
CA ASP A 18 -4.81 -13.90 -1.99
C ASP A 18 -3.37 -13.74 -2.50
N GLU A 19 -3.05 -14.32 -3.67
CA GLU A 19 -1.75 -14.16 -4.32
C GLU A 19 -1.46 -12.70 -4.67
N LEU A 20 -2.45 -11.97 -5.19
CA LEU A 20 -2.35 -10.52 -5.44
C LEU A 20 -2.11 -9.73 -4.15
N THR A 21 -2.82 -10.07 -3.08
CA THR A 21 -2.68 -9.41 -1.77
C THR A 21 -1.28 -9.67 -1.18
N LEU A 22 -0.78 -10.90 -1.31
CA LEU A 22 0.57 -11.27 -0.92
C LEU A 22 1.63 -10.53 -1.75
N GLY A 23 1.44 -10.42 -3.06
CA GLY A 23 2.31 -9.64 -3.94
C GLY A 23 2.35 -8.16 -3.55
N ASN A 24 1.18 -7.57 -3.33
CA ASN A 24 1.04 -6.17 -2.92
C ASN A 24 1.68 -5.89 -1.57
N SER A 25 1.49 -6.78 -0.58
CA SER A 25 2.12 -6.61 0.74
C SER A 25 3.65 -6.66 0.66
N LYS A 26 4.22 -7.57 -0.16
CA LYS A 26 5.66 -7.64 -0.42
C LYS A 26 6.17 -6.39 -1.11
N ALA A 27 5.47 -5.89 -2.13
CA ALA A 27 5.86 -4.68 -2.85
C ALA A 27 5.84 -3.45 -1.94
N LEU A 28 4.79 -3.27 -1.13
CA LEU A 28 4.71 -2.20 -0.14
C LEU A 28 5.83 -2.32 0.89
N ASN A 29 6.08 -3.51 1.43
CA ASN A 29 7.18 -3.75 2.35
C ASN A 29 8.54 -3.40 1.72
N ALA A 30 8.77 -3.78 0.45
CA ALA A 30 9.98 -3.42 -0.27
C ALA A 30 10.11 -1.91 -0.50
N ILE A 31 9.02 -1.20 -0.79
CA ILE A 31 9.02 0.27 -0.90
C ILE A 31 9.35 0.90 0.45
N PHE A 32 8.71 0.48 1.54
CA PHE A 32 8.97 1.05 2.86
C PHE A 32 10.39 0.79 3.37
N ASN A 33 10.96 -0.39 3.08
CA ASN A 33 12.32 -0.72 3.49
C ASN A 33 13.39 -0.18 2.53
N GLY A 34 13.08 -0.11 1.23
CA GLY A 34 14.00 0.34 0.17
C GLY A 34 14.05 1.86 0.00
N VAL A 35 12.96 2.57 0.30
CA VAL A 35 12.97 4.04 0.38
C VAL A 35 13.62 4.42 1.70
N ASN A 36 14.88 4.87 1.62
CA ASN A 36 15.63 5.36 2.76
C ASN A 36 14.76 6.35 3.56
N MET A 37 14.74 6.21 4.89
CA MET A 37 13.95 7.05 5.81
C MET A 37 14.17 8.56 5.58
N ASN A 38 15.32 8.94 5.03
CA ASN A 38 15.64 10.30 4.61
C ASN A 38 14.88 10.77 3.35
N MET A 39 14.61 9.90 2.38
CA MET A 39 13.81 10.21 1.18
C MET A 39 12.32 10.39 1.52
N PHE A 40 11.77 9.58 2.42
CA PHE A 40 10.42 9.81 2.96
C PHE A 40 10.29 11.18 3.64
N ARG A 41 11.34 11.63 4.33
CA ARG A 41 11.39 12.98 4.94
C ARG A 41 11.39 14.10 3.89
N LEU A 42 12.04 13.89 2.74
CA LEU A 42 12.02 14.85 1.62
C LEU A 42 10.65 14.90 0.95
N ILE A 43 10.00 13.76 0.73
CA ILE A 43 8.63 13.68 0.19
C ILE A 43 7.63 14.36 1.14
N LYS A 44 7.73 14.11 2.47
CA LYS A 44 6.89 14.76 3.48
C LYS A 44 7.02 16.30 3.50
N ARG A 45 8.20 16.82 3.14
CA ARG A 45 8.47 18.27 3.10
C ARG A 45 8.23 18.88 1.71
N CYS A 46 7.90 18.06 0.71
CA CYS A 46 7.64 18.53 -0.64
C CYS A 46 6.20 19.06 -0.73
N ILE A 47 6.05 20.38 -0.72
CA ILE A 47 4.74 21.07 -0.77
C ILE A 47 3.99 20.75 -2.08
N VAL A 48 4.73 20.50 -3.18
CA VAL A 48 4.17 20.20 -4.51
C VAL A 48 3.40 18.88 -4.54
N ALA A 49 3.80 17.88 -3.75
CA ALA A 49 3.11 16.59 -3.68
C ALA A 49 1.86 16.61 -2.78
N LYS A 50 1.66 17.66 -1.98
CA LYS A 50 0.51 17.81 -1.08
C LYS A 50 -0.74 18.32 -1.80
N GLU A 51 -0.57 18.98 -2.95
CA GLU A 51 -1.66 19.62 -3.71
C GLU A 51 -2.10 18.83 -4.95
N ALA A 52 -1.57 17.62 -5.16
CA ALA A 52 -1.99 16.70 -6.21
C ALA A 52 -2.97 15.63 -5.68
#